data_AF-A0A7S2VP28-F1
#
_entry.id   AF-A0A7S2VP28-F1
#
_cell.length_a   1.000
_cell.length_b   1.000
_cell.length_c   1.000
_cell.angle_alpha   90.00
_cell.angle_beta   90.00
_cell.angle_gamma   90.00
#
_symmetry.space_group_name_H-M   'P 1'
#
loop_
_entity.id
_entity.type
_entity.pdbx_description
1 polymer ?
#
loop_
_entity_poly.entity_id
_entity_poly.type
_entity_poly.pdbx_seq_one_letter_code
_entity_poly.pdbx_strand_id
1 'polypeptide(L)'
;MATGRPVVSVYNCENPAEKTSTVPMPQALLSPLRPDLVRYIHTNVSKNKRQPISVGAKVGYETAAESWGTGRAVARVPRAPGGGTHRSGQGAFGNMCRGGGMFSPTKTWRRWHRRVNVTQKRHAIASALAASALPPLVMARGHRVGQVAELPLVVSDGIESQTKTKQAVETLKKLGCAEELQRVIDSKKVRAGKGKMRNRRYTMRRGPLVVYNEDNGIVRAMRNIPGVETACVTRLNLLKVAPGGTLGRFIIWTEGAFKKMNEMYGTLKSGAPMKKGYHLPRAQMENADIARIINSTEVQSVLRPKLEAPKKFALKQNALRNRQVMEKLNPACAEAQAARTQASGAEKRKAREAASKEHNKKHKRGDDTFYKKLMKAFEAKAKEGEAKDEEEDE
;
A
#
# COMPACT_ATOMS: atom_id res chain seq x y z
N MET A 1 14.52 -9.88 -15.89
CA MET A 1 15.03 -8.80 -16.75
C MET A 1 13.89 -8.16 -17.53
N ALA A 2 13.91 -6.85 -17.76
CA ALA A 2 13.21 -6.32 -18.93
C ALA A 2 13.85 -7.02 -20.13
N THR A 3 13.07 -7.79 -20.89
CA THR A 3 13.49 -8.34 -22.17
C THR A 3 13.68 -7.17 -23.12
N GLY A 4 14.84 -6.52 -23.03
CA GLY A 4 15.17 -5.38 -23.87
C GLY A 4 15.25 -5.82 -25.32
N ARG A 5 14.70 -5.01 -26.21
CA ARG A 5 15.01 -5.16 -27.63
C ARG A 5 16.50 -4.88 -27.82
N PRO A 6 17.26 -5.75 -28.50
CA PRO A 6 18.69 -5.51 -28.71
C PRO A 6 18.93 -4.25 -29.54
N VAL A 7 18.00 -3.92 -30.44
CA VAL A 7 18.05 -2.77 -31.36
C VAL A 7 16.70 -2.03 -31.34
N VAL A 8 16.76 -0.71 -31.52
CA VAL A 8 15.60 0.19 -31.55
C VAL A 8 15.60 0.95 -32.88
N SER A 9 14.42 1.11 -33.49
CA SER A 9 14.26 1.84 -34.75
C SER A 9 14.37 3.35 -34.52
N VAL A 10 15.06 4.07 -35.41
CA VAL A 10 15.10 5.53 -35.46
C VAL A 10 14.09 6.01 -36.51
N TYR A 11 13.16 6.84 -36.10
CA TYR A 11 12.11 7.38 -36.95
C TYR A 11 12.51 8.74 -37.53
N ASN A 12 12.18 8.99 -38.80
CA ASN A 12 12.40 10.29 -39.40
C ASN A 12 11.45 11.35 -38.80
N CYS A 13 11.96 12.56 -38.55
CA CYS A 13 11.17 13.67 -38.00
C CYS A 13 10.17 14.28 -39.00
N GLU A 14 10.40 14.15 -40.30
CA GLU A 14 9.52 14.68 -41.36
C GLU A 14 8.43 13.68 -41.77
N ASN A 15 8.84 12.43 -42.00
CA ASN A 15 7.97 11.30 -42.29
C ASN A 15 8.18 10.14 -41.31
N PRO A 16 7.47 10.11 -40.16
CA PRO A 16 7.62 9.06 -39.16
C PRO A 16 7.17 7.66 -39.60
N ALA A 17 6.60 7.49 -40.79
CA ALA A 17 6.36 6.16 -41.35
C ALA A 17 7.67 5.49 -41.82
N GLU A 18 8.70 6.30 -42.11
CA GLU A 18 10.00 5.83 -42.56
C GLU A 18 10.97 5.64 -41.39
N LYS A 19 11.64 4.48 -41.38
CA LYS A 19 12.72 4.16 -40.44
C LYS A 19 14.04 4.55 -41.09
N THR A 20 14.78 5.47 -40.48
CA THR A 20 16.05 5.96 -41.00
C THR A 20 17.19 4.98 -40.72
N SER A 21 17.28 4.50 -39.48
CA SER A 21 18.36 3.63 -39.02
C SER A 21 17.93 2.82 -37.79
N THR A 22 18.82 1.99 -37.27
CA THR A 22 18.62 1.28 -35.99
C THR A 22 19.78 1.54 -35.05
N VAL A 23 19.51 1.70 -33.77
CA VAL A 23 20.53 1.95 -32.73
C VAL A 23 20.41 0.90 -31.62
N PRO A 24 21.53 0.36 -31.09
CA PRO A 24 21.49 -0.58 -29.98
C PRO A 24 20.88 0.05 -28.72
N MET A 25 20.10 -0.73 -27.98
CA MET A 25 19.46 -0.26 -26.75
C MET A 25 20.50 0.00 -25.64
N PRO A 26 20.54 1.21 -25.04
CA PRO A 26 21.44 1.51 -23.93
C PRO A 26 21.14 0.63 -22.71
N GLN A 27 22.20 0.13 -22.06
CA GLN A 27 22.09 -0.74 -20.88
C GLN A 27 21.41 -0.05 -19.68
N ALA A 28 21.40 1.29 -19.63
CA ALA A 28 20.66 2.04 -18.62
C ALA A 28 19.14 1.77 -18.66
N LEU A 29 18.57 1.47 -19.84
CA LEU A 29 17.15 1.15 -20.00
C LEU A 29 16.81 -0.29 -19.59
N LEU A 30 17.84 -1.12 -19.33
CA LEU A 30 17.72 -2.47 -18.81
C LEU A 30 17.92 -2.53 -17.29
N SER A 31 18.12 -1.39 -16.64
CA SER A 31 18.29 -1.27 -15.19
C SER A 31 17.09 -1.87 -14.43
N PRO A 32 17.30 -2.50 -13.26
CA PRO A 32 16.20 -2.98 -12.43
C PRO A 32 15.23 -1.87 -12.06
N LEU A 33 13.94 -2.21 -12.08
CA LEU A 33 12.85 -1.31 -11.70
C LEU A 33 12.76 -1.23 -10.17
N ARG A 34 12.98 -0.04 -9.61
CA ARG A 34 12.95 0.26 -8.18
C ARG A 34 12.03 1.44 -7.85
N PRO A 35 10.70 1.24 -7.84
CA PRO A 35 9.74 2.30 -7.52
C PRO A 35 9.91 2.86 -6.09
N ASP A 36 10.34 2.00 -5.15
CA ASP A 36 10.71 2.34 -3.77
C ASP A 36 11.79 3.44 -3.75
N LEU A 37 12.90 3.19 -4.46
CA LEU A 37 14.05 4.08 -4.51
C LEU A 37 13.67 5.38 -5.21
N VAL A 38 12.97 5.31 -6.34
CA VAL A 38 12.56 6.49 -7.09
C VAL A 38 11.63 7.39 -6.26
N ARG A 39 10.65 6.82 -5.55
CA ARG A 39 9.76 7.59 -4.69
C ARG A 39 10.51 8.24 -3.53
N TYR A 40 11.39 7.50 -2.86
CA TYR A 40 12.21 8.01 -1.76
C TYR A 40 13.09 9.19 -2.19
N ILE A 41 13.83 9.01 -3.30
CA ILE A 41 14.72 10.02 -3.84
C ILE A 41 13.95 11.22 -4.39
N HIS A 42 12.88 11.01 -5.15
CA HIS A 42 12.03 12.08 -5.65
C HIS A 42 11.51 12.97 -4.51
N THR A 43 11.05 12.34 -3.42
CA THR A 43 10.52 13.07 -2.25
C THR A 43 11.57 13.97 -1.62
N ASN A 44 12.80 13.45 -1.44
CA ASN A 44 13.88 14.23 -0.83
C ASN A 44 14.45 15.29 -1.76
N VAL A 45 14.55 15.03 -3.07
CA VAL A 45 14.97 16.02 -4.07
C VAL A 45 13.93 17.13 -4.22
N SER A 46 12.63 16.78 -4.21
CA SER A 46 11.53 17.75 -4.30
C SER A 46 11.53 18.75 -3.13
N LYS A 47 11.88 18.30 -1.91
CA LYS A 47 12.02 19.17 -0.73
C LYS A 47 13.03 20.29 -0.95
N ASN A 48 14.07 20.09 -1.77
CA ASN A 48 15.11 21.08 -2.01
C ASN A 48 14.65 22.30 -2.83
N LYS A 49 13.49 22.21 -3.51
CA LYS A 49 12.90 23.34 -4.25
C LYS A 49 12.04 24.26 -3.38
N ARG A 50 11.81 23.91 -2.11
CA ARG A 50 10.94 24.67 -1.21
C ARG A 50 11.64 25.96 -0.78
N GLN A 51 10.92 27.07 -0.82
CA GLN A 51 11.34 28.32 -0.20
C GLN A 51 10.96 28.30 1.29
N PRO A 52 11.85 28.75 2.20
CA PRO A 52 11.53 28.89 3.62
C PRO A 52 10.32 29.80 3.84
N ILE A 53 9.49 29.43 4.82
CA ILE A 53 8.39 30.26 5.30
C ILE A 53 8.44 30.30 6.82
N SER A 54 8.16 31.47 7.40
CA SER A 54 8.15 31.69 8.85
C SER A 54 7.12 32.74 9.24
N VAL A 55 6.76 32.74 10.51
CA VAL A 55 6.04 33.86 11.14
C VAL A 55 7.10 34.86 11.67
N GLY A 56 6.74 36.15 11.78
CA GLY A 56 7.60 37.14 12.41
C GLY A 56 7.93 36.79 13.88
N ALA A 57 9.07 37.28 14.38
CA ALA A 57 9.64 36.82 15.65
C ALA A 57 8.75 37.13 16.87
N LYS A 58 8.13 38.32 16.92
CA LYS A 58 7.32 38.81 18.04
C LYS A 58 5.80 38.82 17.77
N VAL A 59 5.35 38.20 16.67
CA VAL A 59 3.93 38.24 16.28
C VAL A 59 3.05 37.65 17.39
N GLY A 60 2.11 38.45 17.88
CA GLY A 60 1.20 38.10 18.97
C GLY A 60 1.77 38.32 20.38
N TYR A 61 3.00 38.86 20.49
CA TYR A 61 3.72 39.14 21.75
C TYR A 61 4.17 40.60 21.91
N GLU A 62 3.65 41.51 21.09
CA GLU A 62 4.03 42.95 21.11
C GLU A 62 3.23 43.76 22.15
N THR A 63 2.15 43.20 22.71
CA THR A 63 1.33 43.88 23.73
C THR A 63 2.00 43.84 25.09
N ALA A 64 1.89 44.90 25.91
CA ALA A 64 2.40 44.93 27.30
C ALA A 64 1.50 44.19 28.30
N ALA A 65 1.01 43.00 27.94
CA ALA A 65 -0.01 42.30 28.70
C ALA A 65 0.56 41.56 29.92
N GLU A 66 -0.16 41.63 31.04
CA GLU A 66 0.20 40.95 32.29
C GLU A 66 -1.02 40.24 32.90
N SER A 67 -0.79 39.20 33.69
CA SER A 67 -1.88 38.48 34.35
C SER A 67 -2.36 39.28 35.55
N TRP A 68 -3.68 39.47 35.67
CA TRP A 68 -4.27 40.09 36.86
C TRP A 68 -4.27 39.19 38.10
N GLY A 69 -3.85 37.92 37.96
CA GLY A 69 -3.80 36.97 39.07
C GLY A 69 -5.17 36.45 39.51
N THR A 70 -5.25 36.03 40.77
CA THR A 70 -6.47 35.51 41.41
C THR A 70 -7.36 36.64 41.95
N GLY A 71 -8.58 36.30 42.39
CA GLY A 71 -9.44 37.23 43.14
C GLY A 71 -10.25 38.20 42.29
N ARG A 72 -10.29 38.03 40.95
CA ARG A 72 -11.04 38.90 40.02
C ARG A 72 -12.12 38.17 39.21
N ALA A 73 -12.52 36.96 39.64
CA ALA A 73 -13.50 36.10 38.96
C ALA A 73 -13.21 35.87 37.45
N VAL A 74 -11.93 35.86 37.06
CA VAL A 74 -11.48 35.66 35.67
C VAL A 74 -10.28 34.72 35.60
N ALA A 75 -10.08 34.07 34.45
CA ALA A 75 -8.92 33.23 34.20
C ALA A 75 -7.60 34.03 34.25
N ARG A 76 -6.53 33.38 34.73
CA ARG A 76 -5.19 33.96 34.99
C ARG A 76 -4.33 34.16 33.73
N VAL A 77 -4.95 34.28 32.55
CA VAL A 77 -4.25 34.56 31.29
C VAL A 77 -3.79 36.03 31.29
N PRO A 78 -2.62 36.37 30.72
CA PRO A 78 -2.20 37.77 30.55
C PRO A 78 -3.25 38.60 29.82
N ARG A 79 -3.52 39.82 30.30
CA ARG A 79 -4.52 40.74 29.77
C ARG A 79 -3.88 42.06 29.35
N ALA A 80 -4.39 42.64 28.26
CA ALA A 80 -3.93 43.95 27.80
C ALA A 80 -4.26 45.03 28.87
N PRO A 81 -3.30 45.88 29.24
CA PRO A 81 -3.50 46.93 30.24
C PRO A 81 -4.29 48.11 29.65
N GLY A 82 -4.62 49.08 30.51
CA GLY A 82 -5.31 50.32 30.13
C GLY A 82 -6.84 50.24 30.20
N GLY A 83 -7.49 51.25 29.61
CA GLY A 83 -8.95 51.40 29.57
C GLY A 83 -9.40 52.17 28.32
N GLY A 84 -10.71 52.33 28.14
CA GLY A 84 -11.30 53.13 27.05
C GLY A 84 -11.36 52.46 25.68
N THR A 85 -10.57 51.41 25.43
CA THR A 85 -10.64 50.63 24.16
C THR A 85 -11.20 49.24 24.37
N HIS A 86 -11.85 48.68 23.35
CA HIS A 86 -12.33 47.28 23.37
C HIS A 86 -11.21 46.25 23.57
N ARG A 87 -9.94 46.60 23.32
CA ARG A 87 -8.80 45.72 23.52
C ARG A 87 -8.40 45.60 24.99
N SER A 88 -8.68 46.62 25.80
CA SER A 88 -8.31 46.67 27.22
C SER A 88 -9.00 45.55 28.01
N GLY A 89 -8.25 44.84 28.87
CA GLY A 89 -8.78 43.72 29.67
C GLY A 89 -8.99 42.40 28.91
N GLN A 90 -8.81 42.36 27.58
CA GLN A 90 -8.86 41.11 26.81
C GLN A 90 -7.60 40.26 27.00
N GLY A 91 -7.74 38.93 26.90
CA GLY A 91 -6.61 37.99 26.93
C GLY A 91 -5.59 38.24 25.80
N ALA A 92 -4.31 37.96 26.06
CA ALA A 92 -3.18 38.21 25.18
C ALA A 92 -2.16 37.05 25.21
N PHE A 93 -1.19 37.07 24.30
CA PHE A 93 -0.05 36.14 24.15
C PHE A 93 -0.37 34.67 23.87
N GLY A 94 -1.33 34.09 24.58
CA GLY A 94 -1.68 32.67 24.50
C GLY A 94 -2.20 32.27 23.13
N ASN A 95 -1.88 31.05 22.72
CA ASN A 95 -2.36 30.44 21.48
C ASN A 95 -3.89 30.27 21.41
N MET A 96 -4.55 30.24 22.57
CA MET A 96 -6.01 30.25 22.69
C MET A 96 -6.64 31.65 22.57
N CYS A 97 -5.84 32.72 22.65
CA CYS A 97 -6.34 34.09 22.62
C CYS A 97 -6.38 34.64 21.19
N ARG A 98 -7.43 35.42 20.88
CA ARG A 98 -7.53 36.16 19.61
C ARG A 98 -6.40 37.16 19.51
N GLY A 99 -5.59 37.07 18.44
CA GLY A 99 -4.41 37.92 18.26
C GLY A 99 -3.19 37.51 19.11
N GLY A 100 -3.28 36.41 19.87
CA GLY A 100 -2.14 35.81 20.56
C GLY A 100 -1.22 35.03 19.62
N GLY A 101 -0.06 34.63 20.12
CA GLY A 101 0.96 33.92 19.35
C GLY A 101 0.60 32.46 19.08
N MET A 102 0.91 31.97 17.88
CA MET A 102 0.76 30.54 17.54
C MET A 102 1.73 29.69 18.35
N PHE A 103 1.28 28.55 18.88
CA PHE A 103 2.17 27.57 19.52
C PHE A 103 3.18 26.99 18.52
N SER A 104 4.46 26.91 18.92
CA SER A 104 5.57 26.46 18.07
C SER A 104 5.58 27.14 16.69
N PRO A 105 5.77 28.47 16.62
CA PRO A 105 5.66 29.21 15.37
C PRO A 105 6.69 28.72 14.34
N THR A 106 6.33 28.76 13.05
CA THR A 106 7.24 28.31 12.00
C THR A 106 8.49 29.17 11.95
N LYS A 107 9.65 28.52 12.05
CA LYS A 107 10.96 29.18 12.04
C LYS A 107 11.69 28.95 10.72
N THR A 108 12.54 29.92 10.36
CA THR A 108 13.36 29.88 9.16
C THR A 108 14.33 28.70 9.16
N TRP A 109 14.91 28.36 10.32
CA TRP A 109 15.89 27.28 10.50
C TRP A 109 15.31 25.86 10.45
N ARG A 110 14.02 25.68 10.15
CA ARG A 110 13.47 24.35 9.84
C ARG A 110 14.36 23.69 8.78
N ARG A 111 14.68 22.40 8.92
CA ARG A 111 15.44 21.67 7.89
C ARG A 111 14.60 21.53 6.61
N TRP A 112 14.71 22.48 5.68
CA TRP A 112 14.00 22.48 4.40
C TRP A 112 14.62 21.51 3.40
N HIS A 113 15.94 21.56 3.29
CA HIS A 113 16.71 20.77 2.33
C HIS A 113 17.06 19.38 2.86
N ARG A 114 17.26 18.43 1.95
CA ARG A 114 17.75 17.08 2.20
C ARG A 114 18.94 16.82 1.30
N ARG A 115 20.08 16.48 1.92
CA ARG A 115 21.22 15.90 1.23
C ARG A 115 20.82 14.47 0.83
N VAL A 116 21.02 14.15 -0.43
CA VAL A 116 20.70 12.83 -1.00
C VAL A 116 21.95 12.31 -1.67
N ASN A 117 22.26 11.04 -1.42
CA ASN A 117 23.45 10.38 -1.95
C ASN A 117 23.45 10.37 -3.48
N VAL A 118 24.59 10.71 -4.07
CA VAL A 118 24.74 10.85 -5.53
C VAL A 118 24.48 9.51 -6.22
N THR A 119 25.01 8.41 -5.68
CA THR A 119 24.79 7.06 -6.20
C THR A 119 23.31 6.69 -6.23
N GLN A 120 22.58 6.95 -5.14
CA GLN A 120 21.13 6.71 -5.08
C GLN A 120 20.35 7.55 -6.09
N LYS A 121 20.74 8.82 -6.32
CA LYS A 121 20.13 9.65 -7.38
C LYS A 121 20.36 9.05 -8.76
N ARG A 122 21.58 8.59 -9.04
CA ARG A 122 21.95 7.99 -10.33
C ARG A 122 21.16 6.70 -10.58
N HIS A 123 21.05 5.83 -9.58
CA HIS A 123 20.22 4.62 -9.65
C HIS A 123 18.73 4.92 -9.82
N ALA A 124 18.21 5.93 -9.11
CA ALA A 124 16.82 6.35 -9.27
C ALA A 124 16.53 6.85 -10.70
N ILE A 125 17.44 7.61 -11.31
CA ILE A 125 17.27 8.04 -12.70
C ILE A 125 17.35 6.82 -13.65
N ALA A 126 18.33 5.94 -13.50
CA ALA A 126 18.45 4.75 -14.34
C ALA A 126 17.18 3.87 -14.28
N SER A 127 16.65 3.61 -13.08
CA SER A 127 15.38 2.88 -12.91
C SER A 127 14.19 3.61 -13.52
N ALA A 128 14.13 4.94 -13.45
CA ALA A 128 13.06 5.72 -14.05
C ALA A 128 13.12 5.72 -15.58
N LEU A 129 14.32 5.72 -16.16
CA LEU A 129 14.54 5.59 -17.60
C LEU A 129 14.16 4.19 -18.08
N ALA A 130 14.57 3.13 -17.39
CA ALA A 130 14.15 1.76 -17.70
C ALA A 130 12.62 1.61 -17.74
N ALA A 131 11.91 2.24 -16.80
CA ALA A 131 10.46 2.22 -16.80
C ALA A 131 9.83 2.97 -17.99
N SER A 132 10.50 3.99 -18.54
CA SER A 132 10.00 4.76 -19.71
C SER A 132 10.08 3.96 -21.01
N ALA A 133 10.92 2.93 -21.06
CA ALA A 133 11.05 2.03 -22.21
C ALA A 133 9.91 1.00 -22.31
N LEU A 134 9.15 0.78 -21.23
CA LEU A 134 8.17 -0.29 -21.14
C LEU A 134 6.74 0.24 -21.39
N PRO A 135 6.07 -0.14 -22.49
CA PRO A 135 4.71 0.30 -22.79
C PRO A 135 3.71 0.10 -21.64
N PRO A 136 3.67 -1.06 -20.93
CA PRO A 136 2.72 -1.26 -19.84
C PRO A 136 2.84 -0.22 -18.72
N LEU A 137 4.08 0.17 -18.37
CA LEU A 137 4.31 1.16 -17.32
C LEU A 137 3.96 2.58 -17.78
N VAL A 138 4.22 2.89 -19.05
CA VAL A 138 3.86 4.19 -19.65
C VAL A 138 2.35 4.36 -19.73
N MET A 139 1.63 3.31 -20.13
CA MET A 139 0.17 3.27 -20.16
C MET A 139 -0.42 3.30 -18.75
N ALA A 140 0.13 2.54 -17.79
CA ALA A 140 -0.32 2.53 -16.40
C ALA A 140 -0.15 3.90 -15.71
N ARG A 141 0.87 4.68 -16.10
CA ARG A 141 1.02 6.07 -15.65
C ARG A 141 -0.07 6.99 -16.20
N GLY A 142 -0.73 6.61 -17.30
CA GLY A 142 -1.87 7.31 -17.88
C GLY A 142 -1.54 8.14 -19.12
N HIS A 143 -0.42 7.87 -19.80
CA HIS A 143 -0.14 8.43 -21.13
C HIS A 143 -0.96 7.72 -22.21
N ARG A 144 -1.35 8.43 -23.28
CA ARG A 144 -2.03 7.87 -24.45
C ARG A 144 -1.00 7.56 -25.53
N VAL A 145 -0.52 6.32 -25.55
CA VAL A 145 0.54 5.86 -26.48
C VAL A 145 0.04 4.77 -27.44
N GLY A 146 -1.28 4.67 -27.64
CA GLY A 146 -1.88 3.62 -28.48
C GLY A 146 -1.49 3.69 -29.96
N GLN A 147 -1.25 4.91 -30.47
CA GLN A 147 -0.84 5.15 -31.86
C GLN A 147 0.69 5.28 -32.03
N VAL A 148 1.46 5.18 -30.95
CA VAL A 148 2.92 5.28 -31.01
C VAL A 148 3.49 3.95 -31.46
N ALA A 149 4.32 3.96 -32.51
CA ALA A 149 4.81 2.75 -33.16
C ALA A 149 5.73 1.87 -32.28
N GLU A 150 6.59 2.49 -31.46
CA GLU A 150 7.57 1.79 -30.64
C GLU A 150 7.90 2.57 -29.35
N LEU A 151 8.23 1.85 -28.28
CA LEU A 151 8.87 2.39 -27.08
C LEU A 151 10.14 1.58 -26.77
N PRO A 152 11.29 2.21 -26.45
CA PRO A 152 11.55 3.66 -26.45
C PRO A 152 11.40 4.30 -27.83
N LEU A 153 10.77 5.48 -27.90
CA LEU A 153 10.63 6.22 -29.16
C LEU A 153 11.89 7.03 -29.44
N VAL A 154 12.59 6.72 -30.52
CA VAL A 154 13.81 7.41 -30.98
C VAL A 154 13.55 8.09 -32.32
N VAL A 155 13.90 9.37 -32.43
CA VAL A 155 13.69 10.20 -33.61
C VAL A 155 15.04 10.71 -34.11
N SER A 156 15.18 10.88 -35.42
CA SER A 156 16.39 11.42 -36.04
C SER A 156 16.76 12.80 -35.47
N ASP A 157 18.07 13.10 -35.46
CA ASP A 157 18.61 14.33 -34.87
C ASP A 157 18.12 15.62 -35.56
N GLY A 158 17.52 15.52 -36.75
CA GLY A 158 16.88 16.65 -37.45
C GLY A 158 15.80 17.36 -36.62
N ILE A 159 15.19 16.67 -35.63
CA ILE A 159 14.25 17.31 -34.70
C ILE A 159 14.93 18.37 -33.80
N GLU A 160 16.24 18.29 -33.56
CA GLU A 160 16.99 19.24 -32.72
C GLU A 160 17.03 20.65 -33.34
N SER A 161 16.98 20.73 -34.67
CA SER A 161 17.07 21.98 -35.45
C SER A 161 15.71 22.67 -35.66
N GLN A 162 14.60 22.10 -35.17
CA GLN A 162 13.29 22.73 -35.30
C GLN A 162 13.20 23.99 -34.43
N THR A 163 12.84 25.13 -35.04
CA THR A 163 12.74 26.43 -34.35
C THR A 163 11.30 26.89 -34.12
N LYS A 164 10.35 26.44 -34.95
CA LYS A 164 8.94 26.88 -34.89
C LYS A 164 8.08 25.88 -34.13
N THR A 165 7.26 26.38 -33.21
CA THR A 165 6.31 25.58 -32.42
C THR A 165 5.29 24.84 -33.30
N LYS A 166 4.87 25.43 -34.42
CA LYS A 166 3.92 24.81 -35.35
C LYS A 166 4.50 23.50 -35.93
N GLN A 167 5.74 23.55 -36.41
CA GLN A 167 6.45 22.38 -36.94
C GLN A 167 6.62 21.30 -35.87
N ALA A 168 7.01 21.70 -34.66
CA ALA A 168 7.12 20.78 -33.53
C ALA A 168 5.81 20.05 -33.18
N VAL A 169 4.66 20.75 -33.20
CA VAL A 169 3.35 20.15 -32.96
C VAL A 169 2.97 19.18 -34.09
N GLU A 170 3.24 19.54 -35.35
CA GLU A 170 3.00 18.67 -36.50
C GLU A 170 3.83 17.39 -36.42
N THR A 171 5.12 17.49 -36.10
CA THR A 171 5.99 16.32 -35.90
C THR A 171 5.48 15.43 -34.76
N LEU A 172 5.11 15.98 -33.61
CA LEU A 172 4.56 15.18 -32.50
C LEU A 172 3.23 14.48 -32.88
N LYS A 173 2.37 15.13 -33.65
CA LYS A 173 1.14 14.50 -34.15
C LYS A 173 1.45 13.34 -35.10
N LYS A 174 2.39 13.53 -36.04
CA LYS A 174 2.83 12.48 -36.97
C LYS A 174 3.48 11.28 -36.25
N LEU A 175 4.14 11.51 -35.10
CA LEU A 175 4.70 10.46 -34.24
C LEU A 175 3.65 9.69 -33.41
N GLY A 176 2.34 9.92 -33.64
CA GLY A 176 1.25 9.26 -32.90
C GLY A 176 0.97 9.86 -31.52
N CYS A 177 1.47 11.06 -31.21
CA CYS A 177 1.26 11.72 -29.91
C CYS A 177 0.01 12.62 -29.88
N ALA A 178 -0.84 12.58 -30.91
CA ALA A 178 -1.98 13.49 -31.04
C ALA A 178 -2.97 13.37 -29.86
N GLU A 179 -3.37 12.15 -29.50
CA GLU A 179 -4.26 11.90 -28.35
C GLU A 179 -3.63 12.33 -27.03
N GLU A 180 -2.33 12.13 -26.87
CA GLU A 180 -1.60 12.53 -25.66
C GLU A 180 -1.54 14.05 -25.51
N LEU A 181 -1.29 14.78 -26.60
CA LEU A 181 -1.32 16.24 -26.60
C LEU A 181 -2.72 16.76 -26.28
N GLN A 182 -3.77 16.19 -26.89
CA GLN A 182 -5.15 16.59 -26.61
C GLN A 182 -5.52 16.37 -25.14
N ARG A 183 -5.19 15.20 -24.57
CA ARG A 183 -5.39 14.89 -23.14
C ARG A 183 -4.76 15.93 -22.23
N VAL A 184 -3.58 16.46 -22.58
CA VAL A 184 -2.88 17.46 -21.79
C VAL A 184 -3.52 18.83 -21.93
N ILE A 185 -3.92 19.22 -23.14
CA ILE A 185 -4.64 20.47 -23.41
C ILE A 185 -5.94 20.53 -22.59
N ASP A 186 -6.77 19.48 -22.67
CA ASP A 186 -8.06 19.39 -21.98
C ASP A 186 -7.92 19.35 -20.44
N SER A 187 -6.75 18.93 -19.96
CA SER A 187 -6.48 18.82 -18.53
C SER A 187 -6.20 20.15 -17.84
N LYS A 188 -6.00 21.25 -18.60
CA LYS A 188 -5.70 22.57 -18.04
C LYS A 188 -6.93 23.14 -17.35
N LYS A 189 -7.01 22.98 -16.03
CA LYS A 189 -8.12 23.45 -15.20
C LYS A 189 -7.65 24.44 -14.14
N VAL A 190 -8.56 25.28 -13.66
CA VAL A 190 -8.30 26.19 -12.54
C VAL A 190 -8.15 25.36 -11.26
N ARG A 191 -7.07 25.59 -10.51
CA ARG A 191 -6.73 24.87 -9.27
C ARG A 191 -7.77 25.17 -8.19
N ALA A 192 -8.23 24.15 -7.47
CA ALA A 192 -9.08 24.35 -6.29
C ALA A 192 -8.31 24.97 -5.11
N GLY A 193 -9.02 25.71 -4.25
CA GLY A 193 -8.50 26.28 -3.00
C GLY A 193 -7.57 27.49 -3.13
N LYS A 194 -6.83 27.79 -2.05
CA LYS A 194 -6.01 29.01 -1.88
C LYS A 194 -4.79 29.10 -2.82
N GLY A 195 -4.50 28.05 -3.59
CA GLY A 195 -3.41 28.06 -4.57
C GLY A 195 -3.60 29.08 -5.67
N LYS A 196 -4.85 29.39 -6.04
CA LYS A 196 -5.21 30.38 -7.06
C LYS A 196 -4.63 31.77 -6.76
N MET A 197 -4.65 32.17 -5.50
CA MET A 197 -4.15 33.48 -5.03
C MET A 197 -2.62 33.54 -4.94
N ARG A 198 -1.90 32.43 -5.16
CA ARG A 198 -0.45 32.33 -4.97
C ARG A 198 0.27 31.93 -6.27
N ASN A 199 -0.08 32.59 -7.39
CA ASN A 199 0.51 32.39 -8.72
C ASN A 199 0.49 30.93 -9.23
N ARG A 200 -0.49 30.13 -8.75
CA ARG A 200 -0.67 28.71 -9.12
C ARG A 200 -2.10 28.46 -9.59
N ARG A 201 -2.61 29.38 -10.42
CA ARG A 201 -4.01 29.40 -10.89
C ARG A 201 -4.39 28.16 -11.68
N TYR A 202 -3.51 27.66 -12.54
CA TYR A 202 -3.80 26.49 -13.37
C TYR A 202 -3.05 25.25 -12.92
N THR A 203 -3.66 24.09 -13.15
CA THR A 203 -3.02 22.77 -13.08
C THR A 203 -3.19 22.07 -14.41
N MET A 204 -2.14 21.41 -14.88
CA MET A 204 -2.16 20.62 -16.11
C MET A 204 -1.44 19.29 -15.87
N ARG A 205 -1.80 18.28 -16.66
CA ARG A 205 -1.10 16.99 -16.66
C ARG A 205 0.28 17.13 -17.31
N ARG A 206 1.15 16.16 -17.06
CA ARG A 206 2.46 16.05 -17.71
C ARG A 206 2.32 15.22 -18.98
N GLY A 207 2.79 15.77 -20.09
CA GLY A 207 2.87 15.12 -21.39
C GLY A 207 4.25 14.50 -21.64
N PRO A 208 4.61 14.33 -22.92
CA PRO A 208 5.89 13.79 -23.35
C PRO A 208 7.07 14.58 -22.77
N LEU A 209 8.18 13.89 -22.50
CA LEU A 209 9.48 14.49 -22.24
C LEU A 209 10.37 14.27 -23.45
N VAL A 210 10.79 15.34 -24.12
CA VAL A 210 11.72 15.27 -25.25
C VAL A 210 13.15 15.39 -24.71
N VAL A 211 13.96 14.36 -24.92
CA VAL A 211 15.36 14.33 -24.49
C VAL A 211 16.27 14.47 -25.70
N TYR A 212 17.12 15.48 -25.65
CA TYR A 212 18.00 15.90 -26.73
C TYR A 212 19.46 15.87 -26.30
N ASN A 213 20.38 15.83 -27.28
CA ASN A 213 21.81 15.93 -27.05
C ASN A 213 22.22 17.41 -27.01
N GLU A 214 21.95 18.15 -28.08
CA GLU A 214 22.33 19.55 -28.26
C GLU A 214 21.11 20.44 -28.54
N ASP A 215 21.20 21.72 -28.14
CA ASP A 215 20.08 22.66 -28.29
C ASP A 215 20.28 23.54 -29.53
N ASN A 216 19.79 23.08 -30.67
CA ASN A 216 19.82 23.81 -31.94
C ASN A 216 18.49 24.53 -32.25
N GLY A 217 17.63 24.73 -31.24
CA GLY A 217 16.31 25.36 -31.39
C GLY A 217 15.17 24.58 -30.75
N ILE A 218 15.36 23.27 -30.50
CA ILE A 218 14.34 22.36 -29.97
C ILE A 218 13.74 22.84 -28.65
N VAL A 219 14.53 23.42 -27.74
CA VAL A 219 14.00 23.94 -26.47
C VAL A 219 13.04 25.10 -26.72
N ARG A 220 13.37 25.99 -27.66
CA ARG A 220 12.52 27.13 -28.03
C ARG A 220 11.24 26.67 -28.73
N ALA A 221 11.34 25.69 -29.63
CA ALA A 221 10.19 25.15 -30.35
C ALA A 221 9.20 24.41 -29.43
N MET A 222 9.71 23.63 -28.46
CA MET A 222 8.88 22.75 -27.64
C MET A 222 8.37 23.40 -26.34
N ARG A 223 9.01 24.45 -25.80
CA ARG A 223 8.70 25.00 -24.45
C ARG A 223 7.27 25.48 -24.24
N ASN A 224 6.61 25.95 -25.30
CA ASN A 224 5.28 26.54 -25.22
C ASN A 224 4.14 25.54 -25.49
N ILE A 225 4.48 24.29 -25.86
CA ILE A 225 3.48 23.25 -26.08
C ILE A 225 2.97 22.77 -24.71
N PRO A 226 1.65 22.75 -24.47
CA PRO A 226 1.10 22.36 -23.17
C PRO A 226 1.60 21.00 -22.68
N GLY A 227 2.22 21.02 -21.49
CA GLY A 227 2.72 19.85 -20.75
C GLY A 227 3.84 19.04 -21.40
N VAL A 228 4.34 19.43 -22.57
CA VAL A 228 5.62 18.94 -23.12
C VAL A 228 6.75 19.59 -22.33
N GLU A 229 7.76 18.81 -21.98
CA GLU A 229 8.99 19.32 -21.38
C GLU A 229 10.19 18.83 -22.17
N THR A 230 11.28 19.60 -22.15
CA THR A 230 12.56 19.19 -22.72
C THR A 230 13.60 18.94 -21.62
N ALA A 231 14.57 18.06 -21.90
CA ALA A 231 15.74 17.86 -21.04
C ALA A 231 16.96 17.46 -21.88
N CYS A 232 18.13 17.96 -21.52
CA CYS A 232 19.40 17.51 -22.11
C CYS A 232 19.83 16.18 -21.46
N VAL A 233 20.32 15.23 -22.26
CA VAL A 233 20.74 13.88 -21.81
C VAL A 233 21.82 13.93 -20.71
N THR A 234 22.74 14.90 -20.77
CA THR A 234 23.82 15.05 -19.78
C THR A 234 23.30 15.52 -18.42
N ARG A 235 22.16 16.23 -18.40
CA ARG A 235 21.59 16.90 -17.21
C ARG A 235 20.16 16.42 -16.92
N LEU A 236 19.94 15.11 -17.02
CA LEU A 236 18.65 14.49 -16.71
C LEU A 236 18.27 14.71 -15.24
N ASN A 237 17.04 15.18 -15.02
CA ASN A 237 16.49 15.46 -13.70
C ASN A 237 15.39 14.45 -13.35
N LEU A 238 15.54 13.75 -12.23
CA LEU A 238 14.54 12.79 -11.74
C LEU A 238 13.14 13.41 -11.60
N LEU A 239 13.02 14.69 -11.23
CA LEU A 239 11.72 15.36 -11.09
C LEU A 239 10.99 15.53 -12.43
N LYS A 240 11.73 15.55 -13.55
CA LYS A 240 11.16 15.54 -14.90
C LYS A 240 10.90 14.12 -15.37
N VAL A 241 11.86 13.20 -15.19
CA VAL A 241 11.73 11.80 -15.65
C VAL A 241 10.62 11.06 -14.91
N ALA A 242 10.49 11.26 -13.59
CA ALA A 242 9.48 10.62 -12.73
C ALA A 242 8.69 11.68 -11.92
N PRO A 243 7.83 12.49 -12.58
CA PRO A 243 7.09 13.54 -11.89
C PRO A 243 6.13 12.93 -10.87
N GLY A 244 6.20 13.38 -9.62
CA GLY A 244 5.40 12.83 -8.52
C GLY A 244 5.98 11.56 -7.90
N GLY A 245 7.17 11.13 -8.33
CA GLY A 245 7.79 9.88 -7.88
C GLY A 245 7.18 8.62 -8.52
N THR A 246 6.37 8.80 -9.57
CA THR A 246 5.79 7.71 -10.37
C THR A 246 6.67 7.41 -11.57
N LEU A 247 6.98 6.13 -11.79
CA LEU A 247 7.73 5.62 -12.94
C LEU A 247 6.91 5.67 -14.24
N GLY A 248 7.58 5.52 -15.40
CA GLY A 248 6.92 5.31 -16.69
C GLY A 248 6.43 6.60 -17.36
N ARG A 249 7.17 7.70 -17.31
CA ARG A 249 6.84 8.87 -18.15
C ARG A 249 7.10 8.52 -19.61
N PHE A 250 6.26 8.98 -20.53
CA PHE A 250 6.53 8.89 -21.95
C PHE A 250 7.68 9.83 -22.33
N ILE A 251 8.78 9.26 -22.86
CA ILE A 251 9.99 9.98 -23.25
C ILE A 251 10.25 9.75 -24.74
N ILE A 252 10.54 10.84 -25.44
CA ILE A 252 10.95 10.87 -26.85
C ILE A 252 12.43 11.20 -26.87
N TRP A 253 13.25 10.38 -27.52
CA TRP A 253 14.69 10.54 -27.60
C TRP A 253 15.11 11.03 -28.98
N THR A 254 16.09 11.92 -29.04
CA THR A 254 16.87 12.12 -30.26
C THR A 254 17.91 11.02 -30.39
N GLU A 255 18.30 10.68 -31.61
CA GLU A 255 19.26 9.62 -31.91
C GLU A 255 20.59 9.85 -31.17
N GLY A 256 21.14 11.07 -31.25
CA GLY A 256 22.34 11.48 -30.55
C GLY A 256 22.20 11.39 -29.03
N ALA A 257 21.03 11.76 -28.47
CA ALA A 257 20.78 11.59 -27.04
C ALA A 257 20.73 10.12 -26.62
N PHE A 258 20.16 9.27 -27.47
CA PHE A 258 20.05 7.83 -27.21
C PHE A 258 21.43 7.16 -27.20
N LYS A 259 22.29 7.47 -28.17
CA LYS A 259 23.68 6.98 -28.24
C LYS A 259 24.50 7.45 -27.02
N LYS A 260 24.41 8.74 -26.67
CA LYS A 260 25.13 9.35 -25.54
C LYS A 260 24.73 8.80 -24.17
N MET A 261 23.58 8.13 -24.06
CA MET A 261 23.18 7.47 -22.82
C MET A 261 24.15 6.35 -22.41
N ASN A 262 24.75 5.65 -23.38
CA ASN A 262 25.71 4.58 -23.11
C ASN A 262 27.01 5.15 -22.51
N GLU A 263 27.49 6.29 -23.01
CA GLU A 263 28.64 7.02 -22.43
C GLU A 263 28.34 7.54 -21.01
N MET A 264 27.08 7.92 -20.75
CA MET A 264 26.65 8.48 -19.47
C MET A 264 26.48 7.46 -18.34
N TYR A 265 26.16 6.21 -18.66
CA TYR A 265 25.83 5.18 -17.66
C TYR A 265 26.69 3.92 -17.77
N GLY A 266 27.47 3.77 -18.85
CA GLY A 266 28.29 2.60 -19.11
C GLY A 266 27.46 1.37 -19.45
N THR A 267 28.12 0.21 -19.42
CA THR A 267 27.48 -1.08 -19.60
C THR A 267 27.38 -1.84 -18.28
N LEU A 268 26.88 -3.07 -18.29
CA LEU A 268 26.91 -3.94 -17.10
C LEU A 268 28.32 -4.43 -16.75
N LYS A 269 29.21 -4.50 -17.75
CA LYS A 269 30.59 -5.01 -17.62
C LYS A 269 31.61 -3.89 -17.42
N SER A 270 31.42 -2.75 -18.08
CA SER A 270 32.30 -1.58 -18.00
C SER A 270 31.64 -0.41 -17.27
N GLY A 271 32.43 0.27 -16.43
CA GLY A 271 31.99 1.50 -15.75
C GLY A 271 31.63 2.63 -16.71
N ALA A 272 30.89 3.61 -16.21
CA ALA A 272 30.41 4.74 -17.01
C ALA A 272 31.54 5.74 -17.34
N PRO A 273 31.87 5.98 -18.63
CA PRO A 273 32.92 6.93 -19.03
C PRO A 273 32.71 8.34 -18.45
N MET A 274 31.51 8.91 -18.58
CA MET A 274 31.24 10.28 -18.13
C MET A 274 31.00 10.39 -16.62
N LYS A 275 30.68 9.28 -15.93
CA LYS A 275 30.41 9.27 -14.49
C LYS A 275 31.48 8.45 -13.77
N LYS A 276 32.60 9.11 -13.46
CA LYS A 276 33.73 8.51 -12.73
C LYS A 276 33.27 7.65 -11.54
N GLY A 277 33.72 6.40 -11.52
CA GLY A 277 33.45 5.41 -10.47
C GLY A 277 32.00 4.91 -10.39
N TYR A 278 31.15 5.20 -11.38
CA TYR A 278 29.75 4.74 -11.38
C TYR A 278 29.56 3.47 -12.19
N HIS A 279 28.80 2.54 -11.62
CA HIS A 279 28.29 1.33 -12.28
C HIS A 279 26.77 1.28 -12.18
N LEU A 280 26.13 0.66 -13.17
CA LEU A 280 24.70 0.38 -13.12
C LEU A 280 24.37 -0.57 -11.96
N PRO A 281 23.21 -0.40 -11.31
CA PRO A 281 22.81 -1.29 -10.23
C PRO A 281 22.53 -2.69 -10.78
N ARG A 282 23.08 -3.72 -10.14
CA ARG A 282 22.77 -5.11 -10.45
C ARG A 282 21.46 -5.51 -9.76
N ALA A 283 20.63 -6.26 -10.47
CA ALA A 283 19.41 -6.83 -9.92
C ALA A 283 19.76 -7.99 -8.97
N GLN A 284 18.90 -8.25 -7.98
CA GLN A 284 19.04 -9.43 -7.12
C GLN A 284 18.72 -10.74 -7.86
N MET A 285 17.84 -10.67 -8.85
CA MET A 285 17.49 -11.77 -9.74
C MET A 285 17.87 -11.41 -11.17
N GLU A 286 18.48 -12.34 -11.89
CA GLU A 286 18.81 -12.18 -13.31
C GLU A 286 17.52 -12.19 -14.16
N ASN A 287 16.73 -13.26 -14.03
CA ASN A 287 15.40 -13.34 -14.59
C ASN A 287 14.34 -12.97 -13.54
N ALA A 288 13.39 -12.11 -13.93
CA ALA A 288 12.32 -11.64 -13.04
C ALA A 288 11.01 -12.41 -13.26
N ASP A 289 10.94 -13.24 -14.30
CA ASP A 289 9.79 -14.09 -14.59
C ASP A 289 9.84 -15.34 -13.70
N ILE A 290 9.27 -15.20 -12.51
CA ILE A 290 9.17 -16.29 -11.52
C ILE A 290 8.30 -17.42 -12.06
N ALA A 291 7.25 -17.11 -12.83
CA ALA A 291 6.36 -18.14 -13.37
C ALA A 291 7.11 -19.04 -14.34
N ARG A 292 7.96 -18.48 -15.22
CA ARG A 292 8.83 -19.26 -16.10
C ARG A 292 9.81 -20.14 -15.33
N ILE A 293 10.40 -19.64 -14.24
CA ILE A 293 11.32 -20.42 -13.41
C ILE A 293 10.56 -21.56 -12.71
N ILE A 294 9.42 -21.27 -12.10
CA ILE A 294 8.60 -22.27 -11.41
C ILE A 294 8.14 -23.35 -12.38
N ASN A 295 7.73 -22.98 -13.60
CA ASN A 295 7.21 -23.90 -14.60
C ASN A 295 8.31 -24.59 -15.43
N SER A 296 9.58 -24.38 -15.11
CA SER A 296 10.68 -25.04 -15.82
C SER A 296 10.71 -26.53 -15.48
N THR A 297 11.19 -27.36 -16.41
CA THR A 297 11.24 -28.82 -16.24
C THR A 297 12.13 -29.22 -15.07
N GLU A 298 13.21 -28.47 -14.84
CA GLU A 298 14.15 -28.70 -13.74
C GLU A 298 13.49 -28.50 -12.37
N VAL A 299 12.60 -27.51 -12.25
CA VAL A 299 11.85 -27.29 -11.01
C VAL A 299 10.69 -28.27 -10.88
N GLN A 300 9.88 -28.41 -11.93
CA GLN A 300 8.67 -29.25 -11.89
C GLN A 300 8.98 -30.75 -11.71
N SER A 301 10.12 -31.25 -12.20
CA SER A 301 10.51 -32.66 -12.03
C SER A 301 10.83 -33.05 -10.57
N VAL A 302 11.24 -32.07 -9.75
CA VAL A 302 11.60 -32.29 -8.33
C VAL A 302 10.45 -31.97 -7.39
N LEU A 303 9.48 -31.15 -7.82
CA LEU A 303 8.34 -30.76 -6.99
C LEU A 303 7.45 -31.96 -6.66
N ARG A 304 7.05 -32.05 -5.38
CA ARG A 304 6.07 -33.03 -4.92
C ARG A 304 4.69 -32.70 -5.49
N PRO A 305 3.82 -33.70 -5.71
CA PRO A 305 2.45 -33.45 -6.11
C PRO A 305 1.75 -32.55 -5.09
N LYS A 306 0.86 -31.68 -5.59
CA LYS A 306 0.11 -30.75 -4.76
C LYS A 306 -0.73 -31.53 -3.74
N LEU A 307 -0.54 -31.23 -2.45
CA LEU A 307 -1.37 -31.78 -1.39
C LEU A 307 -2.79 -31.23 -1.49
N GLU A 308 -3.77 -32.11 -1.25
CA GLU A 308 -5.17 -31.68 -1.16
C GLU A 308 -5.35 -30.70 0.01
N ALA A 309 -6.18 -29.68 -0.20
CA ALA A 309 -6.53 -28.77 0.87
C ALA A 309 -7.21 -29.54 2.01
N PRO A 310 -7.00 -29.14 3.28
CA PRO A 310 -7.67 -29.79 4.40
C PRO A 310 -9.18 -29.77 4.19
N LYS A 311 -9.83 -30.92 4.43
CA LYS A 311 -11.28 -31.05 4.29
C LYS A 311 -11.96 -30.00 5.19
N LYS A 312 -12.78 -29.15 4.59
CA LYS A 312 -13.69 -28.30 5.35
C LYS A 312 -14.85 -29.16 5.81
N PHE A 313 -14.86 -29.50 7.10
CA PHE A 313 -15.97 -30.25 7.68
C PHE A 313 -17.19 -29.33 7.83
N ALA A 314 -18.36 -29.83 7.45
CA ALA A 314 -19.63 -29.18 7.76
C ALA A 314 -19.86 -29.16 9.28
N LEU A 315 -20.90 -28.43 9.73
CA LEU A 315 -21.33 -28.43 11.13
C LEU A 315 -21.45 -29.86 11.65
N LYS A 316 -20.84 -30.13 12.81
CA LYS A 316 -20.94 -31.43 13.47
C LYS A 316 -22.41 -31.69 13.78
N GLN A 317 -22.99 -32.68 13.13
CA GLN A 317 -24.35 -33.11 13.38
C GLN A 317 -24.37 -34.04 14.60
N ASN A 318 -25.34 -33.86 15.49
CA ASN A 318 -25.47 -34.70 16.67
C ASN A 318 -26.03 -36.08 16.27
N ALA A 319 -25.23 -37.13 16.45
CA ALA A 319 -25.60 -38.50 16.10
C ALA A 319 -26.82 -39.02 16.86
N LEU A 320 -27.00 -38.66 18.13
CA LEU A 320 -28.15 -39.13 18.93
C LEU A 320 -29.48 -38.55 18.45
N ARG A 321 -29.45 -37.36 17.81
CA ARG A 321 -30.65 -36.71 17.27
C ARG A 321 -30.85 -36.99 15.77
N ASN A 322 -29.76 -37.18 15.02
CA ASN A 322 -29.81 -37.42 13.59
C ASN A 322 -29.54 -38.90 13.28
N ARG A 323 -30.62 -39.62 12.90
CA ARG A 323 -30.59 -41.05 12.59
C ARG A 323 -29.53 -41.43 11.56
N GLN A 324 -29.41 -40.69 10.45
CA GLN A 324 -28.45 -40.99 9.38
C GLN A 324 -27.00 -40.90 9.85
N VAL A 325 -26.71 -39.98 10.77
CA VAL A 325 -25.37 -39.82 11.37
C VAL A 325 -25.12 -40.94 12.37
N MET A 326 -26.13 -41.34 13.15
CA MET A 326 -26.02 -42.51 14.04
C MET A 326 -25.79 -43.80 13.27
N GLU A 327 -26.50 -44.02 12.17
CA GLU A 327 -26.36 -45.20 11.32
C GLU A 327 -24.97 -45.27 10.68
N LYS A 328 -24.42 -44.13 10.26
CA LYS A 328 -23.02 -44.04 9.77
C LYS A 328 -21.99 -44.35 10.86
N LEU A 329 -22.25 -44.00 12.11
CA LEU A 329 -21.34 -44.24 13.23
C LEU A 329 -21.49 -45.63 13.86
N ASN A 330 -22.72 -46.14 13.92
CA ASN A 330 -23.07 -47.44 14.46
C ASN A 330 -24.15 -48.10 13.57
N PRO A 331 -23.74 -48.97 12.63
CA PRO A 331 -24.65 -49.68 11.74
C PRO A 331 -25.68 -50.56 12.48
N ALA A 332 -25.32 -51.14 13.64
CA ALA A 332 -26.20 -51.99 14.44
C ALA A 332 -27.31 -51.22 15.18
N CYS A 333 -27.27 -49.89 15.17
CA CYS A 333 -28.29 -49.06 15.84
C CYS A 333 -29.67 -49.26 15.22
N ALA A 334 -29.75 -49.43 13.89
CA ALA A 334 -31.00 -49.67 13.18
C ALA A 334 -31.64 -51.01 13.60
N GLU A 335 -30.83 -52.07 13.66
CA GLU A 335 -31.25 -53.40 14.09
C GLU A 335 -31.66 -53.42 15.57
N ALA A 336 -30.90 -52.78 16.44
CA ALA A 336 -31.23 -52.69 17.87
C ALA A 336 -32.52 -51.88 18.12
N GLN A 337 -32.79 -50.84 17.33
CA GLN A 337 -34.05 -50.11 17.40
C GLN A 337 -35.22 -50.96 16.91
N ALA A 338 -35.06 -51.68 15.81
CA ALA A 338 -36.06 -52.62 15.30
C ALA A 338 -36.34 -53.75 16.30
N ALA A 339 -35.31 -54.29 16.96
CA ALA A 339 -35.45 -55.30 18.00
C ALA A 339 -36.17 -54.74 19.25
N ARG A 340 -35.93 -53.48 19.63
CA ARG A 340 -36.61 -52.82 20.76
C ARG A 340 -38.09 -52.57 20.50
N THR A 341 -38.46 -52.11 19.30
CA THR A 341 -39.88 -51.92 18.94
C THR A 341 -40.63 -53.25 18.88
N GLN A 342 -39.97 -54.33 18.45
CA GLN A 342 -40.53 -55.68 18.54
C GLN A 342 -40.60 -56.22 19.98
N ALA A 343 -39.65 -55.88 20.86
CA ALA A 343 -39.62 -56.32 22.25
C ALA A 343 -40.67 -55.63 23.16
N SER A 344 -41.24 -54.50 22.75
CA SER A 344 -42.32 -53.80 23.47
C SER A 344 -43.72 -54.42 23.32
N GLY A 345 -43.82 -55.64 22.76
CA GLY A 345 -45.07 -56.38 22.71
C GLY A 345 -45.69 -56.56 24.11
N ALA A 346 -46.99 -56.26 24.24
CA ALA A 346 -47.73 -56.25 25.50
C ALA A 346 -47.64 -57.56 26.30
N GLU A 347 -47.43 -58.70 25.64
CA GLU A 347 -47.30 -60.01 26.26
C GLU A 347 -46.05 -60.17 27.11
N LYS A 348 -44.88 -59.76 26.60
CA LYS A 348 -43.61 -59.85 27.37
C LYS A 348 -43.64 -58.95 28.60
N ARG A 349 -44.32 -57.81 28.52
CA ARG A 349 -44.50 -56.89 29.64
C ARG A 349 -45.40 -57.49 30.73
N LYS A 350 -46.53 -58.09 30.36
CA LYS A 350 -47.43 -58.79 31.31
C LYS A 350 -46.73 -59.93 32.03
N ALA A 351 -45.95 -60.75 31.31
CA ALA A 351 -45.17 -61.83 31.91
C ALA A 351 -44.14 -61.31 32.94
N ARG A 352 -43.44 -60.21 32.61
CA ARG A 352 -42.45 -59.60 33.50
C ARG A 352 -43.08 -58.96 34.74
N GLU A 353 -44.23 -58.32 34.60
CA GLU A 353 -44.99 -57.75 35.72
C GLU A 353 -45.54 -58.84 36.65
N ALA A 354 -46.00 -59.98 36.10
CA ALA A 354 -46.43 -61.11 36.91
C ALA A 354 -45.28 -61.69 37.74
N ALA A 355 -44.12 -61.94 37.11
CA ALA A 355 -42.93 -62.43 37.81
C ALA A 355 -42.43 -61.46 38.91
N SER A 356 -42.49 -60.14 38.65
CA SER A 356 -42.13 -59.12 39.64
C SER A 356 -43.07 -59.11 40.85
N LYS A 357 -44.39 -59.26 40.63
CA LYS A 357 -45.37 -59.35 41.71
C LYS A 357 -45.14 -60.58 42.61
N GLU A 358 -44.80 -61.72 42.01
CA GLU A 358 -44.50 -62.94 42.74
C GLU A 358 -43.24 -62.81 43.60
N HIS A 359 -42.16 -62.26 43.02
CA HIS A 359 -40.93 -61.95 43.74
C HIS A 359 -41.18 -61.01 44.93
N ASN A 360 -41.92 -59.92 44.72
CA ASN A 360 -42.21 -58.95 45.78
C ASN A 360 -43.06 -59.55 46.92
N LYS A 361 -43.96 -60.49 46.61
CA LYS A 361 -44.76 -61.17 47.64
C LYS A 361 -43.91 -62.09 48.51
N LYS A 362 -42.93 -62.78 47.92
CA LYS A 362 -42.04 -63.73 48.62
C LYS A 362 -41.06 -63.03 49.57
N HIS A 363 -40.62 -61.82 49.23
CA HIS A 363 -39.61 -61.08 49.99
C HIS A 363 -40.16 -60.00 50.95
N LYS A 364 -41.48 -59.91 51.14
CA LYS A 364 -42.14 -58.89 51.98
C LYS A 364 -41.82 -58.97 53.49
N ARG A 365 -41.34 -60.12 53.99
CA ARG A 365 -40.97 -60.31 55.41
C ARG A 365 -39.68 -59.58 55.83
N GLY A 366 -38.87 -59.12 54.87
CA GLY A 366 -37.63 -58.38 55.14
C GLY A 366 -37.86 -57.05 55.85
N ASP A 367 -38.94 -56.33 55.50
CA ASP A 367 -39.25 -55.02 56.08
C ASP A 367 -39.66 -55.09 57.55
N ASP A 368 -40.53 -56.04 57.94
CA ASP A 368 -40.95 -56.20 59.35
C ASP A 368 -39.78 -56.61 60.25
N THR A 369 -38.87 -57.46 59.75
CA THR A 369 -37.68 -57.88 60.50
C THR A 369 -36.64 -56.78 60.63
N PHE A 370 -36.48 -55.94 59.60
CA PHE A 370 -35.58 -54.80 59.64
C PHE A 370 -36.09 -53.71 60.60
N TYR A 371 -37.38 -53.38 60.53
CA TYR A 371 -37.99 -52.37 61.39
C TYR A 371 -37.97 -52.76 62.88
N LYS A 372 -38.26 -54.03 63.20
CA LYS A 372 -38.17 -54.53 64.59
C LYS A 372 -36.74 -54.49 65.12
N LYS A 373 -35.75 -54.80 64.29
CA LYS A 373 -34.33 -54.74 64.67
C LYS A 373 -33.86 -53.29 64.88
N LEU A 374 -34.38 -52.36 64.08
CA LEU A 374 -34.11 -50.92 64.22
C LEU A 374 -34.69 -50.37 65.54
N MET A 375 -35.96 -50.63 65.85
CA MET A 375 -36.61 -50.12 67.07
C MET A 375 -35.92 -50.63 68.35
N LYS A 376 -35.52 -51.91 68.37
CA LYS A 376 -34.81 -52.50 69.52
C LYS A 376 -33.44 -51.82 69.79
N ALA A 377 -32.79 -51.27 68.77
CA ALA A 377 -31.54 -50.54 68.91
C ALA A 377 -31.74 -49.13 69.49
N PHE A 378 -32.89 -48.49 69.24
CA PHE A 378 -33.23 -47.20 69.85
C PHE A 378 -33.63 -47.33 71.32
N GLU A 379 -34.36 -48.39 71.70
CA GLU A 379 -34.68 -48.68 73.11
C GLU A 379 -33.41 -48.94 73.95
N ALA A 380 -32.43 -49.65 73.39
CA ALA A 380 -31.15 -49.89 74.05
C ALA A 380 -30.36 -48.58 74.30
N LYS A 381 -30.37 -47.67 73.32
CA LYS A 381 -29.71 -46.36 73.44
C LYS A 381 -30.39 -45.41 74.43
N ALA A 382 -31.72 -45.48 74.56
CA ALA A 382 -32.45 -44.67 75.53
C ALA A 382 -32.05 -45.04 76.98
N LYS A 383 -31.93 -46.34 77.27
CA LYS A 383 -31.46 -46.83 78.58
C LYS A 383 -30.01 -46.46 78.90
N GLU A 384 -29.16 -46.35 77.88
CA GLU A 384 -27.76 -45.91 78.01
C GLU A 384 -27.64 -44.39 78.23
N GLY A 385 -28.68 -43.61 77.90
CA GLY A 385 -28.79 -42.18 78.18
C GLY A 385 -29.24 -41.88 79.61
N GLU A 386 -30.28 -42.56 80.09
CA GLU A 386 -30.78 -42.41 81.47
C GLU A 386 -29.70 -42.76 82.52
N ALA A 387 -28.87 -43.78 82.26
CA ALA A 387 -27.76 -44.16 83.15
C ALA A 387 -26.59 -43.16 83.17
N LYS A 388 -26.50 -42.24 82.20
CA LYS A 388 -25.48 -41.17 82.17
C LYS A 388 -25.96 -39.89 82.83
N ASP A 389 -27.26 -39.61 82.75
CA ASP A 389 -27.86 -38.47 83.42
C ASP A 389 -27.89 -38.68 84.96
N GLU A 390 -27.90 -39.93 85.45
CA GLU A 390 -27.75 -40.25 86.89
C GLU A 390 -26.29 -40.14 87.42
N GLU A 391 -25.27 -40.17 86.56
CA GLU A 391 -23.84 -40.02 86.95
C GLU A 391 -23.34 -38.56 86.95
N GLU A 392 -24.10 -37.60 86.39
CA GLU A 392 -23.74 -36.16 86.37
C GLU A 392 -24.35 -35.34 87.54
N ASP A 393 -25.22 -35.95 88.35
CA ASP A 393 -25.92 -35.32 89.50
C ASP A 393 -25.42 -35.78 90.90
N GLU A 394 -24.32 -36.54 91.00
CA GLU A 394 -23.54 -36.82 92.24
C GLU A 394 -22.17 -36.13 92.24
#